data_AF-A0AAD7ZLI8-F1
#
_entry.id   AF-A0AAD7ZLI8-F1
#
_cell.length_a   1.000
_cell.length_b   1.000
_cell.length_c   1.000
_cell.angle_alpha   90.00
_cell.angle_beta   90.00
_cell.angle_gamma   90.00
#
_symmetry.space_group_name_H-M   'P 1'
#
loop_
_entity.id
_entity.type
_entity.pdbx_description
1 polymer ?
#
loop_
_entity_poly.entity_id
_entity_poly.type
_entity_poly.pdbx_seq_one_letter_code
_entity_poly.pdbx_strand_id
1 'polypeptide(L)' 'MGVKNLWLILSPVCERKSLWELQEKTVAIDLSCWVCDSQNVENHSQPRMYL' A
#
# COMPACT_ATOMS: atom_id res chain seq x y z
N MET A 1 -0.05 11.74 0.88
CA MET A 1 0.36 11.83 -0.54
C MET A 1 -0.89 11.93 -1.44
N GLY A 2 -0.73 12.29 -2.72
CA GLY A 2 -1.83 12.34 -3.70
C GLY A 2 -2.71 13.59 -3.61
N VAL A 3 -3.86 13.58 -4.30
CA VAL A 3 -4.82 14.68 -4.34
C VAL A 3 -5.62 14.74 -3.03
N LYS A 4 -5.72 15.94 -2.45
CA LYS A 4 -6.45 16.17 -1.19
C LYS A 4 -7.91 15.70 -1.30
N ASN A 5 -8.36 14.92 -0.31
CA ASN A 5 -9.72 14.36 -0.18
C ASN A 5 -10.15 13.35 -1.26
N LEU A 6 -9.33 13.03 -2.26
CA LEU A 6 -9.72 12.13 -3.35
C LEU A 6 -10.11 10.73 -2.84
N TRP A 7 -9.37 10.17 -1.89
CA TRP A 7 -9.63 8.84 -1.36
C TRP A 7 -10.97 8.71 -0.61
N LEU A 8 -11.42 9.79 0.05
CA LEU A 8 -12.74 9.81 0.70
C LEU A 8 -13.86 9.70 -0.35
N ILE A 9 -13.71 10.43 -1.46
CA ILE A 9 -14.65 10.42 -2.58
C ILE A 9 -14.69 9.04 -3.25
N LEU A 10 -13.52 8.40 -3.43
CA LEU A 10 -13.42 7.09 -4.09
C LEU A 10 -13.74 5.90 -3.17
N SER A 11 -13.85 6.10 -1.85
CA SER A 11 -14.09 5.02 -0.90
C SER A 11 -15.31 4.15 -1.19
N PRO A 12 -16.46 4.67 -1.68
CA PRO A 12 -17.65 3.84 -1.93
C PRO A 12 -17.50 2.86 -3.10
N VAL A 13 -16.51 3.07 -3.98
CA VAL A 13 -16.25 2.21 -5.15
C VAL A 13 -15.04 1.28 -4.94
N CYS A 14 -14.48 1.25 -3.73
CA CYS A 14 -13.35 0.39 -3.39
C CYS A 14 -13.78 -1.08 -3.31
N GLU A 15 -13.03 -1.97 -3.97
CA GLU A 15 -13.23 -3.41 -3.90
C GLU A 15 -12.13 -4.07 -3.06
N ARG A 16 -12.52 -4.81 -2.03
CA ARG A 16 -11.58 -5.67 -1.29
C ARG A 16 -11.31 -6.93 -2.10
N LYS A 17 -10.08 -7.07 -2.57
CA LYS A 17 -9.55 -8.28 -3.21
C LYS A 17 -8.57 -8.98 -2.28
N SER A 18 -8.49 -10.29 -2.39
CA SER A 18 -7.42 -11.02 -1.75
C SER A 18 -6.16 -11.12 -2.62
N LEU A 19 -5.01 -11.31 -1.99
CA LEU A 19 -3.73 -11.47 -2.66
C LEU A 19 -3.70 -12.69 -3.59
N TRP A 20 -4.44 -13.76 -3.30
CA TRP A 20 -4.52 -14.91 -4.20
C TRP A 20 -5.16 -14.57 -5.55
N GLU A 21 -6.02 -13.56 -5.61
CA GLU A 21 -6.61 -13.08 -6.87
C GLU A 21 -5.61 -12.32 -7.76
N LEU A 22 -4.43 -12.02 -7.22
CA LEU A 22 -3.31 -11.41 -7.94
C LEU A 22 -2.31 -12.46 -8.47
N GLN A 23 -2.52 -13.75 -8.19
CA GLN A 23 -1.68 -14.82 -8.74
C GLN A 23 -1.62 -14.70 -10.27
N GLU A 24 -0.41 -14.88 -10.83
CA GLU A 24 -0.12 -14.79 -12.28
C GLU A 24 -0.40 -13.43 -12.93
N LYS A 25 -0.66 -12.38 -12.13
CA LYS A 25 -0.77 -11.00 -12.64
C LYS A 25 0.53 -10.25 -12.44
N THR A 26 0.94 -9.49 -13.45
CA THR A 26 2.05 -8.54 -13.32
C THR A 26 1.52 -7.24 -12.70
N VAL A 27 2.11 -6.83 -11.57
CA VAL A 27 1.76 -5.59 -10.85
C VAL A 27 2.98 -4.67 -10.83
N ALA A 28 2.81 -3.44 -11.30
CA ALA A 28 3.83 -2.41 -11.15
C ALA A 28 3.85 -1.90 -9.70
N ILE A 29 5.05 -1.78 -9.13
CA ILE A 29 5.26 -1.34 -7.75
C ILE A 29 5.99 0.00 -7.77
N ASP A 30 5.42 1.01 -7.10
CA ASP A 30 6.12 2.25 -6.83
C ASP A 30 7.05 2.09 -5.61
N LEU A 31 8.33 1.85 -5.89
CA LEU A 31 9.36 1.67 -4.86
C LEU A 31 9.70 2.97 -4.11
N SER A 32 9.43 4.15 -4.70
CA SER A 32 9.78 5.43 -4.05
C SER A 32 8.99 5.61 -2.76
N CYS A 33 7.70 5.26 -2.78
CA CYS A 33 6.83 5.29 -1.62
C CYS A 33 7.28 4.30 -0.53
N TRP A 34 7.73 3.09 -0.88
CA TRP A 34 8.25 2.11 0.10
C TRP A 34 9.53 2.58 0.78
N VAL A 35 10.44 3.20 0.04
CA VAL A 35 11.67 3.76 0.61
C VAL A 35 11.33 4.88 1.58
N CYS A 36 10.45 5.81 1.18
CA CYS A 36 10.00 6.89 2.05
C CYS A 36 9.30 6.38 3.32
N ASP A 37 8.41 5.39 3.19
CA ASP A 37 7.72 4.79 4.35
C ASP A 37 8.71 4.09 5.30
N SER A 38 9.69 3.36 4.75
CA SER A 38 10.71 2.65 5.55
C SER A 38 11.68 3.61 6.26
N GLN A 39 11.89 4.80 5.71
CA GLN A 39 12.73 5.84 6.31
C GLN A 39 11.98 6.69 7.34
N ASN A 40 10.65 6.71 7.28
CA ASN A 40 9.77 7.41 8.22
C ASN A 40 9.29 6.52 9.38
N VAL A 41 10.01 5.42 9.67
CA VAL A 41 9.70 4.51 10.77
C VAL A 41 9.93 5.24 12.11
N GLU A 42 8.85 5.69 12.74
CA GLU A 42 8.81 5.82 14.20
C GLU A 42 9.18 4.43 14.78
N ASN A 43 9.95 4.36 15.87
CA ASN A 43 10.56 3.15 16.48
C ASN A 43 9.60 1.99 16.88
N HIS A 44 8.44 1.88 16.26
CA HIS A 44 7.55 0.75 16.34
C HIS A 44 8.05 -0.34 15.39
N SER A 45 8.45 -1.47 15.97
CA SER A 45 8.73 -2.70 15.23
C SER A 45 7.56 -3.00 14.31
N GLN A 46 7.80 -3.06 13.01
CA GLN A 46 6.80 -3.43 12.00
C GLN A 46 6.33 -4.87 12.30
N PRO A 47 5.13 -5.07 12.86
CA PRO A 47 4.69 -6.41 13.20
C PRO A 47 4.40 -7.13 11.89
N ARG A 48 5.10 -8.25 11.64
CA ARG A 48 4.96 -9.16 10.48
C ARG A 48 5.77 -8.84 9.23
N MET A 49 6.87 -8.11 9.35
CA MET A 49 7.92 -8.17 8.33
C MET A 49 8.70 -9.49 8.52
N TYR A 50 8.17 -10.59 8.00
CA TYR A 50 8.90 -11.87 7.92
C TYR A 50 9.75 -11.84 6.65
N LEU A 51 11.06 -11.65 6.81
CA LEU A 51 12.05 -11.94 5.77
C LEU A 51 12.32 -13.45 5.76
#